data_AF-A0A161SNR1-F1
#
_entry.id   AF-A0A161SNR1-F1
#
_cell.length_a   1.000
_cell.length_b   1.000
_cell.length_c   1.000
_cell.angle_alpha   90.00
_cell.angle_beta   90.00
_cell.angle_gamma   90.00
#
_symmetry.space_group_name_H-M   'P 1'
#
loop_
_entity.id
_entity.type
_entity.pdbx_description
1 polymer ?
#
loop_
_entity_poly.entity_id
_entity_poly.type
_entity_poly.pdbx_seq_one_letter_code
_entity_poly.pdbx_strand_id
1 'polypeptide(L)'
;MASLHRSVSTGISTAVLLLALTGCTAPSEPVATESAAAPTTTEATPTPTPTPEPSAEPSTRLADCGTVLDEAGNADLAEDNLKPFEFQYQSWDYPLLAEFVADGVVCQWAGGGDVFVVVGQLAMDEATWDATRADLEATGYRQDDSFGIEGFVDGPDSPDESYPARGFVWRDGILYYVSYPGILEFVPAFQS
;
A
#
# COMPACT_ATOMS: atom_id res chain seq x y z
N MET A 1 -25.21 -8.52 46.76
CA MET A 1 -25.74 -9.84 46.38
C MET A 1 -25.44 -10.00 44.89
N ALA A 2 -24.22 -10.38 44.52
CA ALA A 2 -23.73 -11.76 44.37
C ALA A 2 -24.43 -12.52 43.22
N SER A 3 -23.76 -12.62 42.07
CA SER A 3 -23.47 -13.91 41.42
C SER A 3 -22.50 -13.72 40.24
N LEU A 4 -21.27 -14.20 40.45
CA LEU A 4 -20.31 -14.57 39.41
C LEU A 4 -20.81 -15.86 38.73
N HIS A 5 -20.72 -15.93 37.40
CA HIS A 5 -20.52 -17.23 36.74
C HIS A 5 -19.26 -17.17 35.88
N ARG A 6 -18.28 -17.95 36.34
CA ARG A 6 -16.97 -18.19 35.78
C ARG A 6 -17.09 -19.47 34.95
N SER A 7 -16.94 -19.37 33.63
CA SER A 7 -16.85 -20.56 32.77
C SER A 7 -15.41 -20.71 32.30
N VAL A 8 -14.71 -21.67 32.91
CA VAL A 8 -13.41 -22.21 32.50
C VAL A 8 -13.71 -23.42 31.63
N SER A 9 -13.13 -23.49 30.42
CA SER A 9 -12.94 -24.76 29.71
C SER A 9 -11.63 -24.73 28.93
N THR A 10 -10.68 -25.49 29.47
CA THR A 10 -9.39 -25.88 28.91
C THR A 10 -9.58 -26.79 27.70
N GLY A 11 -8.84 -26.55 26.62
CA GLY A 11 -8.73 -27.46 25.48
C GLY A 11 -7.31 -27.46 24.92
N ILE A 12 -6.48 -28.37 25.42
CA ILE A 12 -5.15 -28.68 24.88
C ILE A 12 -5.36 -29.65 23.71
N SER A 13 -4.87 -29.29 22.52
CA SER A 13 -4.70 -30.24 21.41
C SER A 13 -3.36 -29.99 20.73
N THR A 14 -2.38 -30.78 21.12
CA THR A 14 -1.08 -30.94 20.46
C THR A 14 -1.24 -31.92 19.31
N ALA A 15 -0.84 -31.55 18.09
CA ALA A 15 -0.60 -32.50 17.01
C ALA A 15 0.66 -32.10 16.23
N VAL A 16 1.73 -32.82 16.54
CA VAL A 16 2.98 -32.92 15.77
C VAL A 16 2.70 -33.73 14.51
N LEU A 17 3.13 -33.29 13.31
CA LEU A 17 3.40 -34.21 12.21
C LEU A 17 4.38 -33.66 11.14
N LEU A 18 5.63 -34.12 11.27
CA LEU A 18 6.57 -34.65 10.27
C LEU A 18 6.90 -33.90 8.95
N LEU A 19 8.20 -33.60 8.84
CA LEU A 19 8.97 -33.29 7.63
C LEU A 19 8.87 -34.38 6.55
N ALA A 20 8.86 -33.96 5.28
CA ALA A 20 9.42 -34.72 4.17
C ALA A 20 10.22 -33.80 3.24
N LEU A 21 11.55 -33.83 3.35
CA LEU A 21 12.47 -33.38 2.31
C LEU A 21 12.65 -34.51 1.31
N THR A 22 12.34 -34.27 0.04
CA THR A 22 12.82 -35.09 -1.07
C THR A 22 13.21 -34.19 -2.23
N GLY A 23 14.53 -34.06 -2.42
CA GLY A 23 15.12 -33.42 -3.59
C GLY A 23 15.08 -34.30 -4.83
N CYS A 24 15.28 -33.68 -5.99
CA CYS A 24 15.70 -34.38 -7.19
C CYS A 24 16.69 -33.51 -7.96
N THR A 25 17.97 -33.87 -7.83
CA THR A 25 19.06 -33.50 -8.73
C THR A 25 19.05 -34.47 -9.91
N ALA A 26 19.25 -33.97 -11.13
CA ALA A 26 19.74 -34.76 -12.26
C ALA A 26 20.41 -33.85 -13.33
N PRO A 27 21.33 -34.41 -14.14
CA PRO A 27 22.56 -33.74 -14.57
C PRO A 27 22.64 -33.39 -16.07
N SER A 28 23.77 -32.77 -16.41
CA SER A 28 24.25 -32.16 -17.66
C SER A 28 24.29 -33.00 -18.95
N GLU A 29 24.28 -32.26 -20.07
CA GLU A 29 24.96 -32.49 -21.38
C GLU A 29 24.36 -33.50 -22.38
N PRO A 30 24.37 -33.20 -23.71
CA PRO A 30 25.61 -32.96 -24.46
C PRO A 30 25.64 -31.78 -25.45
N VAL A 31 26.88 -31.36 -25.71
CA VAL A 31 27.36 -30.55 -26.83
C VAL A 31 27.03 -31.24 -28.16
N ALA A 32 26.34 -30.52 -29.05
CA ALA A 32 26.33 -30.81 -30.48
C ALA A 32 27.24 -29.82 -31.19
N THR A 33 28.38 -30.32 -31.67
CA THR A 33 29.23 -29.67 -32.66
C THR A 33 28.60 -29.94 -34.03
N GLU A 34 28.15 -28.89 -34.73
CA GLU A 34 27.89 -29.00 -36.17
C GLU A 34 28.49 -27.83 -36.95
N SER A 35 29.03 -28.22 -38.09
CA SER A 35 29.94 -27.54 -38.97
C SER A 35 29.23 -26.65 -39.99
N ALA A 36 29.92 -25.58 -40.38
CA ALA A 36 29.87 -24.91 -41.68
C ALA A 36 28.60 -24.14 -42.11
N ALA A 37 28.72 -22.81 -42.13
CA ALA A 37 28.79 -22.02 -43.37
C ALA A 37 29.09 -20.56 -43.00
N ALA A 38 30.08 -19.94 -43.65
CA ALA A 38 30.37 -18.52 -43.47
C ALA A 38 29.47 -17.68 -44.38
N PRO A 39 28.59 -16.81 -43.86
CA PRO A 39 28.00 -15.75 -44.66
C PRO A 39 28.94 -14.54 -44.69
N THR A 40 29.31 -14.11 -45.89
CA THR A 40 29.94 -12.81 -46.14
C THR A 40 28.95 -11.74 -45.67
N THR A 41 29.26 -11.10 -44.53
CA THR A 41 28.40 -10.05 -43.96
C THR A 41 28.99 -8.71 -44.35
N THR A 42 28.23 -7.94 -45.13
CA THR A 42 28.51 -6.53 -45.42
C THR A 42 28.52 -5.75 -44.11
N GLU A 43 29.66 -5.18 -43.76
CA GLU A 43 29.88 -4.38 -42.57
C GLU A 43 29.09 -3.06 -42.69
N ALA A 44 27.91 -3.01 -42.07
CA ALA A 44 27.17 -1.78 -41.89
C ALA A 44 27.76 -1.04 -40.68
N THR A 45 28.25 0.18 -40.91
CA THR A 45 28.71 1.09 -39.86
C THR A 45 27.61 1.27 -38.81
N PRO A 46 27.84 0.98 -37.51
CA PRO A 46 26.83 1.20 -36.49
C PRO A 46 26.56 2.70 -36.35
N THR A 47 25.31 3.09 -36.61
CA THR A 47 24.79 4.41 -36.24
C THR A 47 24.85 4.54 -34.71
N PRO A 48 25.41 5.61 -34.13
CA PRO A 48 25.40 5.79 -32.69
C PRO A 48 23.96 5.83 -32.18
N THR A 49 23.62 4.89 -31.30
CA THR A 49 22.36 4.90 -30.55
C THR A 49 22.36 6.14 -29.65
N PRO A 50 21.35 7.02 -29.71
CA PRO A 50 21.24 8.11 -28.76
C PRO A 50 21.19 7.54 -27.34
N THR A 51 22.11 7.99 -26.48
CA THR A 51 22.05 7.73 -25.04
C THR A 51 20.74 8.32 -24.51
N PRO A 52 19.87 7.55 -23.83
CA PRO A 52 18.68 8.11 -23.23
C PRO A 52 19.10 9.18 -22.21
N GLU A 53 18.60 10.39 -22.40
CA GLU A 53 18.70 11.47 -21.42
C GLU A 53 18.03 11.01 -20.12
N PRO A 54 18.58 11.31 -18.93
CA PRO A 54 17.92 10.97 -17.68
C PRO A 54 16.54 11.63 -17.67
N SER A 55 15.48 10.81 -17.72
CA SER A 55 14.12 11.29 -17.50
C SER A 55 14.08 11.84 -16.09
N ALA A 56 13.88 13.14 -15.94
CA ALA A 56 13.61 13.73 -14.64
C ALA A 56 12.41 12.98 -14.04
N GLU A 57 12.61 12.35 -12.88
CA GLU A 57 11.51 11.73 -12.15
C GLU A 57 10.47 12.83 -11.86
N PRO A 58 9.18 12.61 -12.16
CA PRO A 58 8.15 13.56 -11.79
C PRO A 58 8.18 13.71 -10.27
N SER A 59 8.67 14.86 -9.80
CA SER A 59 8.58 15.23 -8.39
C SER A 59 7.15 15.66 -8.10
N THR A 60 6.24 14.68 -8.02
CA THR A 60 4.87 14.95 -7.63
C THR A 60 4.89 15.55 -6.23
N ARG A 61 4.37 16.79 -6.11
CA ARG A 61 4.40 17.53 -4.85
C ARG A 61 3.29 17.02 -3.94
N LEU A 62 3.68 16.50 -2.77
CA LEU A 62 2.74 16.11 -1.73
C LEU A 62 2.16 17.35 -1.04
N ALA A 63 0.87 17.31 -0.70
CA ALA A 63 0.27 18.33 0.15
C ALA A 63 0.76 18.19 1.61
N ASP A 64 0.86 19.29 2.34
CA ASP A 64 1.09 19.25 3.78
C ASP A 64 -0.22 19.01 4.55
N CYS A 65 -0.13 18.82 5.87
CA CYS A 65 -1.33 18.55 6.68
C CYS A 65 -2.32 19.71 6.79
N GLY A 66 -1.92 20.93 6.41
CA GLY A 66 -2.84 22.06 6.31
C GLY A 66 -3.63 22.10 5.01
N THR A 67 -3.25 21.29 4.02
CA THR A 67 -3.78 21.35 2.64
C THR A 67 -4.15 19.99 2.04
N VAL A 68 -3.88 18.88 2.74
CA VAL A 68 -4.26 17.53 2.30
C VAL A 68 -5.78 17.34 2.28
N LEU A 69 -6.49 18.03 3.16
CA LEU A 69 -7.95 18.19 3.14
C LEU A 69 -8.28 19.63 2.74
N ASP A 70 -9.39 19.81 2.05
CA ASP A 70 -9.95 21.14 1.79
C ASP A 70 -10.51 21.81 3.07
N GLU A 71 -11.04 23.03 2.93
CA GLU A 71 -11.61 23.78 4.05
C GLU A 71 -12.84 23.07 4.64
N ALA A 72 -13.65 22.41 3.81
CA ALA A 72 -14.84 21.71 4.26
C ALA A 72 -14.50 20.49 5.11
N GLY A 73 -13.52 19.67 4.70
CA GLY A 73 -13.08 18.51 5.46
C GLY A 73 -12.43 18.89 6.79
N ASN A 74 -11.65 19.97 6.82
CA ASN A 74 -11.10 20.47 8.08
C ASN A 74 -12.19 20.99 9.03
N ALA A 75 -13.26 21.60 8.50
CA ALA A 75 -14.40 22.05 9.28
C ALA A 75 -15.21 20.86 9.82
N ASP A 76 -15.45 19.84 8.99
CA ASP A 76 -16.15 18.60 9.34
C ASP A 76 -15.48 17.89 10.53
N LEU A 77 -14.16 17.65 10.42
CA LEU A 77 -13.38 17.06 11.53
C LEU A 77 -13.44 17.92 12.81
N ALA A 78 -13.46 19.24 12.67
CA ALA A 78 -13.55 20.14 13.81
C ALA A 78 -14.92 20.09 14.52
N GLU A 79 -16.02 19.92 13.76
CA GLU A 79 -17.36 19.70 14.31
C GLU A 79 -17.43 18.41 15.15
N ASP A 80 -16.69 17.39 14.73
CA ASP A 80 -16.51 16.12 15.45
C ASP A 80 -15.51 16.18 16.61
N ASN A 81 -14.99 17.37 16.92
CA ASN A 81 -13.94 17.60 17.94
C ASN A 81 -12.61 16.87 17.65
N LEU A 82 -12.36 16.51 16.40
CA LEU A 82 -11.08 16.00 15.94
C LEU A 82 -10.19 17.18 15.53
N LYS A 83 -8.99 17.23 16.09
CA LYS A 83 -8.03 18.32 15.87
C LYS A 83 -6.74 17.76 15.31
N PRO A 84 -5.97 18.56 14.54
CA PRO A 84 -4.65 18.16 14.11
C PRO A 84 -3.83 17.62 15.28
N PHE A 85 -3.28 16.43 15.09
CA PHE A 85 -2.54 15.69 16.08
C PHE A 85 -1.23 15.22 15.47
N GLU A 86 -0.16 15.20 16.28
CA GLU A 86 1.14 14.73 15.82
C GLU A 86 1.09 13.22 15.63
N PHE A 87 1.30 12.75 14.39
CA PHE A 87 1.26 11.33 14.09
C PHE A 87 2.36 10.56 14.84
N GLN A 88 1.97 9.48 15.52
CA GLN A 88 2.87 8.59 16.25
C GLN A 88 2.83 7.20 15.62
N TYR A 89 3.84 6.87 14.81
CA TYR A 89 3.91 5.61 14.06
C TYR A 89 3.86 4.34 14.92
N GLN A 90 4.40 4.39 16.14
CA GLN A 90 4.57 3.22 17.02
C GLN A 90 3.25 2.50 17.41
N SER A 91 2.09 3.06 17.02
CA SER A 91 0.76 2.53 17.31
C SER A 91 0.07 1.86 16.11
N TRP A 92 0.74 1.73 14.95
CA TRP A 92 0.11 1.30 13.70
C TRP A 92 0.82 0.14 13.03
N ASP A 93 0.12 -0.98 12.87
CA ASP A 93 0.59 -2.15 12.11
C ASP A 93 -0.09 -2.18 10.73
N TYR A 94 0.19 -1.14 9.93
CA TYR A 94 -0.25 -1.07 8.53
C TYR A 94 0.97 -1.06 7.61
N PRO A 95 0.96 -1.84 6.52
CA PRO A 95 2.06 -1.86 5.57
C PRO A 95 2.24 -0.47 4.98
N LEU A 96 3.46 -0.17 4.55
CA LEU A 96 3.85 1.12 3.94
C LEU A 96 3.78 2.35 4.87
N LEU A 97 3.03 2.37 5.98
CA LEU A 97 2.97 3.56 6.86
C LEU A 97 4.35 4.04 7.34
N ALA A 98 5.31 3.13 7.53
CA ALA A 98 6.69 3.50 7.83
C ALA A 98 7.35 4.32 6.71
N GLU A 99 7.08 3.97 5.45
CA GLU A 99 7.57 4.66 4.27
C GLU A 99 6.87 6.02 4.11
N PHE A 100 5.57 6.10 4.37
CA PHE A 100 4.86 7.39 4.42
C PHE A 100 5.45 8.32 5.48
N VAL A 101 5.88 7.80 6.63
CA VAL A 101 6.53 8.61 7.68
C VAL A 101 7.95 9.02 7.28
N ALA A 102 8.68 8.16 6.58
CA ALA A 102 10.06 8.40 6.20
C ALA A 102 10.19 9.36 5.00
N ASP A 103 9.39 9.11 3.97
CA ASP A 103 9.55 9.71 2.62
C ASP A 103 8.30 10.45 2.13
N GLY A 104 7.20 10.36 2.90
CA GLY A 104 5.91 10.94 2.56
C GLY A 104 5.42 12.01 3.54
N VAL A 105 4.10 12.10 3.64
CA VAL A 105 3.37 12.93 4.60
C VAL A 105 2.33 12.06 5.28
N VAL A 106 2.24 12.13 6.61
CA VAL A 106 1.15 11.51 7.38
C VAL A 106 0.50 12.55 8.27
N CYS A 107 -0.79 12.73 8.08
CA CYS A 107 -1.60 13.70 8.81
C CYS A 107 -2.60 12.95 9.66
N GLN A 108 -2.67 13.33 10.93
CA GLN A 108 -3.60 12.75 11.88
C GLN A 108 -4.48 13.83 12.49
N TRP A 109 -5.75 13.49 12.70
CA TRP A 109 -6.66 14.25 13.53
C TRP A 109 -7.18 13.33 14.62
N ALA A 110 -7.17 13.81 15.86
CA ALA A 110 -7.61 13.04 17.02
C ALA A 110 -8.35 13.94 18.02
N GLY A 111 -9.21 13.32 18.82
CA GLY A 111 -9.96 13.96 19.89
C GLY A 111 -9.65 13.36 21.25
N GLY A 112 -10.58 13.53 22.20
CA GLY A 112 -10.49 12.87 23.52
C GLY A 112 -10.91 11.40 23.54
N GLY A 113 -11.41 10.87 22.41
CA GLY A 113 -11.87 9.49 22.25
C GLY A 113 -10.81 8.58 21.62
N ASP A 114 -11.25 7.39 21.22
CA ASP A 114 -10.47 6.38 20.49
C ASP A 114 -10.54 6.52 18.96
N VAL A 115 -11.41 7.41 18.47
CA VAL A 115 -11.50 7.75 17.04
C VAL A 115 -10.43 8.76 16.67
N PHE A 116 -9.71 8.42 15.60
CA PHE A 116 -8.77 9.26 14.88
C PHE A 116 -9.00 9.13 13.37
N VAL A 117 -8.62 10.17 12.64
CA VAL A 117 -8.58 10.17 11.18
C VAL A 117 -7.14 10.30 10.75
N VAL A 118 -6.72 9.47 9.79
CA VAL A 118 -5.38 9.53 9.22
C VAL A 118 -5.45 9.55 7.71
N VAL A 119 -4.71 10.49 7.12
CA VAL A 119 -4.47 10.59 5.69
C VAL A 119 -2.97 10.62 5.47
N GLY A 120 -2.47 9.66 4.70
CA GLY A 120 -1.09 9.61 4.24
C GLY A 120 -0.99 9.95 2.76
N GLN A 121 0.13 10.57 2.35
CA GLN A 121 0.55 10.71 0.96
C GLN A 121 1.98 10.21 0.77
N LEU A 122 2.23 9.48 -0.30
CA LEU A 122 3.55 9.01 -0.70
C LEU A 122 3.69 9.17 -2.22
N ALA A 123 4.76 9.81 -2.68
CA ALA A 123 5.03 9.92 -4.12
C ALA A 123 5.39 8.53 -4.65
N MET A 124 4.63 8.04 -5.63
CA MET A 124 4.78 6.68 -6.16
C MET A 124 4.32 6.69 -7.60
N ASP A 125 5.15 6.25 -8.54
CA ASP A 125 4.72 6.10 -9.92
C ASP A 125 3.79 4.88 -10.11
N GLU A 126 3.11 4.82 -11.26
CA GLU A 126 2.13 3.78 -11.57
C GLU A 126 2.75 2.37 -11.59
N ALA A 127 3.96 2.22 -12.12
CA ALA A 127 4.62 0.92 -12.21
C ALA A 127 5.01 0.38 -10.82
N THR A 128 5.48 1.26 -9.94
CA THR A 128 5.77 0.96 -8.54
C THR A 128 4.49 0.65 -7.78
N TRP A 129 3.42 1.41 -8.03
CA TRP A 129 2.12 1.13 -7.44
C TRP A 129 1.57 -0.24 -7.86
N ASP A 130 1.64 -0.59 -9.14
CA ASP A 130 1.17 -1.89 -9.63
C ASP A 130 1.88 -3.07 -8.95
N ALA A 131 3.20 -2.97 -8.79
CA ALA A 131 3.97 -3.97 -8.05
C ALA A 131 3.57 -4.01 -6.57
N THR A 132 3.47 -2.84 -5.94
CA THR A 132 3.08 -2.69 -4.52
C THR A 132 1.69 -3.26 -4.26
N ARG A 133 0.72 -2.97 -5.13
CA ARG A 133 -0.64 -3.49 -5.07
C ARG A 133 -0.66 -5.02 -5.19
N ALA A 134 0.11 -5.58 -6.12
CA ALA A 134 0.20 -7.04 -6.25
C ALA A 134 0.74 -7.70 -4.96
N ASP A 135 1.73 -7.09 -4.32
CA ASP A 135 2.26 -7.54 -3.03
C ASP A 135 1.23 -7.41 -1.90
N LEU A 136 0.51 -6.28 -1.82
CA LEU A 136 -0.59 -6.09 -0.87
C LEU A 136 -1.68 -7.15 -1.06
N GLU A 137 -2.09 -7.42 -2.31
CA GLU A 137 -3.10 -8.42 -2.61
C GLU A 137 -2.67 -9.84 -2.21
N ALA A 138 -1.38 -10.17 -2.36
CA ALA A 138 -0.81 -11.42 -1.88
C ALA A 138 -0.87 -11.57 -0.36
N THR A 139 -0.93 -10.47 0.39
CA THR A 139 -1.04 -10.45 1.86
C THR A 139 -2.48 -10.35 2.38
N GLY A 140 -3.47 -10.24 1.49
CA GLY A 140 -4.89 -10.27 1.85
C GLY A 140 -5.65 -8.98 1.58
N TYR A 141 -4.99 -7.91 1.13
CA TYR A 141 -5.66 -6.70 0.66
C TYR A 141 -6.49 -6.98 -0.59
N ARG A 142 -7.56 -6.23 -0.81
CA ARG A 142 -8.45 -6.44 -1.96
C ARG A 142 -8.86 -5.10 -2.56
N GLN A 143 -8.89 -5.02 -3.88
CA GLN A 143 -9.56 -3.89 -4.52
C GLN A 143 -11.07 -3.99 -4.23
N ASP A 144 -11.65 -2.91 -3.70
CA ASP A 144 -13.07 -2.78 -3.40
C ASP A 144 -13.59 -1.39 -3.77
N ASP A 145 -14.22 -1.32 -4.94
CA ASP A 145 -14.81 -0.08 -5.44
C ASP A 145 -16.21 0.20 -4.84
N SER A 146 -16.72 -0.65 -3.93
CA SER A 146 -18.07 -0.48 -3.34
C SER A 146 -18.21 0.77 -2.47
N PHE A 147 -17.09 1.36 -2.05
CA PHE A 147 -17.02 2.64 -1.35
C PHE A 147 -17.18 3.86 -2.28
N GLY A 148 -17.38 3.65 -3.59
CA GLY A 148 -17.50 4.73 -4.58
C GLY A 148 -16.16 5.34 -4.99
N ILE A 149 -15.05 4.68 -4.66
CA ILE A 149 -13.69 5.13 -4.93
C ILE A 149 -13.02 4.09 -5.81
N GLU A 150 -12.85 4.44 -7.08
CA GLU A 150 -12.21 3.56 -8.06
C GLU A 150 -10.76 3.27 -7.66
N GLY A 151 -10.40 1.98 -7.63
CA GLY A 151 -9.04 1.53 -7.36
C GLY A 151 -8.68 1.55 -5.88
N PHE A 152 -9.67 1.67 -4.98
CA PHE A 152 -9.43 1.56 -3.55
C PHE A 152 -9.04 0.13 -3.18
N VAL A 153 -7.91 -0.03 -2.49
CA VAL A 153 -7.35 -1.30 -2.03
C VAL A 153 -7.55 -1.37 -0.52
N ASP A 154 -8.58 -2.10 -0.11
CA ASP A 154 -8.97 -2.28 1.29
C ASP A 154 -8.08 -3.30 2.01
N GLY A 155 -7.79 -3.01 3.27
CA GLY A 155 -7.01 -3.87 4.15
C GLY A 155 -7.80 -5.06 4.68
N PRO A 156 -7.12 -6.11 5.16
CA PRO A 156 -7.76 -7.33 5.64
C PRO A 156 -8.40 -7.20 7.03
N ASP A 157 -8.61 -5.98 7.52
CA ASP A 157 -9.21 -5.74 8.83
C ASP A 157 -10.69 -6.11 8.84
N SER A 158 -11.20 -6.45 10.02
CA SER A 158 -12.64 -6.59 10.20
C SER A 158 -13.27 -5.20 10.23
N PRO A 159 -14.29 -4.92 9.39
CA PRO A 159 -14.95 -3.63 9.38
C PRO A 159 -15.65 -3.38 10.73
N ASP A 160 -15.58 -2.15 11.22
CA ASP A 160 -16.36 -1.69 12.36
C ASP A 160 -17.11 -0.39 12.01
N GLU A 161 -18.04 0.04 12.87
CA GLU A 161 -18.90 1.20 12.61
C GLU A 161 -18.09 2.50 12.43
N SER A 162 -16.96 2.65 13.13
CA SER A 162 -16.08 3.82 13.03
C SER A 162 -15.08 3.71 11.89
N TYR A 163 -14.71 2.49 11.49
CA TYR A 163 -13.77 2.20 10.42
C TYR A 163 -14.32 1.10 9.50
N PRO A 164 -15.21 1.46 8.56
CA PRO A 164 -15.84 0.47 7.67
C PRO A 164 -14.85 -0.16 6.69
N ALA A 165 -13.74 0.51 6.42
CA ALA A 165 -12.62 0.06 5.62
C ALA A 165 -11.43 0.97 5.90
N ARG A 166 -10.21 0.54 5.57
CA ARG A 166 -9.03 1.38 5.61
C ARG A 166 -7.98 0.81 4.68
N GLY A 167 -7.25 1.66 3.98
CA GLY A 167 -6.47 1.15 2.88
C GLY A 167 -5.85 2.22 2.03
N PHE A 168 -5.60 1.86 0.78
CA PHE A 168 -4.81 2.64 -0.14
C PHE A 168 -5.56 2.97 -1.42
N VAL A 169 -5.24 4.10 -2.01
CA VAL A 169 -5.68 4.43 -3.37
C VAL A 169 -4.59 5.23 -4.05
N TRP A 170 -4.32 4.92 -5.31
CA TRP A 170 -3.33 5.65 -6.10
C TRP A 170 -4.02 6.62 -7.06
N ARG A 171 -3.48 7.83 -7.17
CA ARG A 171 -3.97 8.87 -8.09
C ARG A 171 -2.81 9.75 -8.53
N ASP A 172 -2.63 9.88 -9.85
CA ASP A 172 -1.74 10.86 -10.48
C ASP A 172 -0.31 10.93 -9.88
N GLY A 173 0.28 9.78 -9.58
CA GLY A 173 1.64 9.68 -9.02
C GLY A 173 1.73 9.84 -7.51
N ILE A 174 0.60 9.82 -6.80
CA ILE A 174 0.54 9.81 -5.32
C ILE A 174 -0.23 8.56 -4.87
N LEU A 175 0.39 7.78 -3.99
CA LEU A 175 -0.30 6.79 -3.19
C LEU A 175 -0.87 7.47 -1.93
N TYR A 176 -2.16 7.30 -1.71
CA TYR A 176 -2.85 7.75 -0.51
C TYR A 176 -3.08 6.57 0.41
N TYR A 177 -2.86 6.80 1.71
CA TYR A 177 -3.38 5.96 2.78
C TYR A 177 -4.54 6.69 3.45
N VAL A 178 -5.64 6.01 3.75
CA VAL A 178 -6.74 6.59 4.54
C VAL A 178 -7.26 5.63 5.60
N SER A 179 -7.56 6.18 6.78
CA SER A 179 -8.16 5.40 7.88
C SER A 179 -9.64 5.06 7.64
N TYR A 180 -10.34 5.80 6.77
CA TYR A 180 -11.66 5.44 6.26
C TYR A 180 -11.86 6.03 4.85
N PRO A 181 -12.58 5.37 3.92
CA PRO A 181 -12.67 5.83 2.53
C PRO A 181 -13.35 7.19 2.37
N GLY A 182 -14.36 7.49 3.19
CA GLY A 182 -15.16 8.71 3.09
C GLY A 182 -14.34 10.01 3.15
N ILE A 183 -13.22 10.03 3.88
CA ILE A 183 -12.36 11.23 3.98
C ILE A 183 -11.84 11.71 2.61
N LEU A 184 -11.76 10.81 1.62
CA LEU A 184 -11.27 11.14 0.29
C LEU A 184 -12.18 12.13 -0.44
N GLU A 185 -13.46 12.28 -0.06
CA GLU A 185 -14.33 13.32 -0.63
C GLU A 185 -13.82 14.75 -0.38
N PHE A 186 -13.04 14.93 0.69
CA PHE A 186 -12.43 16.21 1.08
C PHE A 186 -10.98 16.35 0.60
N VAL A 187 -10.40 15.32 -0.03
CA VAL A 187 -9.06 15.38 -0.59
C VAL A 187 -9.16 15.98 -2.00
N PRO A 188 -8.50 17.12 -2.29
CA PRO A 188 -8.67 17.83 -3.56
C PRO A 188 -8.42 16.98 -4.82
N ALA A 189 -7.58 15.96 -4.73
CA ALA A 189 -7.28 15.04 -5.83
C ALA A 189 -8.46 14.14 -6.26
N PHE A 190 -9.52 14.05 -5.45
CA PHE A 190 -10.69 13.18 -5.69
C PHE A 190 -11.98 13.95 -5.96
N GLN A 191 -11.92 15.28 -6.07
CA GLN A 191 -13.09 16.16 -6.25
C GLN A 191 -13.42 16.49 -7.71
N SER A 192 -12.75 15.83 -8.67
CA SER A 192 -12.86 16.11 -10.11
C SER A 192 -13.93 15.30 -10.84
#